data_AF-A0A1B2DRR9-F1
#
_entry.id   AF-A0A1B2DRR9-F1
#
_cell.length_a   1.000
_cell.length_b   1.000
_cell.length_c   1.000
_cell.angle_alpha   90.00
_cell.angle_beta   90.00
_cell.angle_gamma   90.00
#
_symmetry.space_group_name_H-M   'P 1'
#
loop_
_entity.id
_entity.type
_entity.pdbx_description
1 polymer ?
#
loop_
_entity_poly.entity_id
_entity_poly.type
_entity_poly.pdbx_seq_one_letter_code
_entity_poly.pdbx_strand_id
1 'polypeptide(L)'
;MSNGYVGYDHALAERDLRNAMLAEIIALANIVTETAKGNIRYYPAVRDYVRAHLETLASDMFSMRITADYWQAWLEQFGKGSLMAGPAENPGLARYMASDLWNSYRSRSNKAVVGRGKGKYRAIDGSIQESGGNYAGVDLEELAARGDIDQSYGPTPPTYFLRIALQANRQRILQGLQRVIEDFPYHRYFKMR
;
A
#
# COMPACT_ATOMS: atom_id res chain seq x y z
N MET A 1 -21.12 44.36 27.12
CA MET A 1 -21.53 43.41 28.17
C MET A 1 -20.66 42.18 28.02
N SER A 2 -19.79 41.85 28.98
CA SER A 2 -19.06 40.58 28.95
C SER A 2 -20.07 39.48 29.22
N ASN A 3 -20.23 38.50 28.32
CA ASN A 3 -21.24 37.43 28.35
C ASN A 3 -21.09 36.43 29.53
N GLY A 4 -20.68 36.86 30.73
CA GLY A 4 -20.51 35.99 31.90
C GLY A 4 -19.33 35.02 31.84
N TYR A 5 -18.58 35.00 30.74
CA TYR A 5 -17.41 34.14 30.56
C TYR A 5 -16.17 34.71 31.25
N VAL A 6 -15.46 33.87 32.00
CA VAL A 6 -14.21 34.20 32.72
C VAL A 6 -12.96 33.59 32.09
N GLY A 7 -13.10 32.73 31.08
CA GLY A 7 -11.98 32.13 30.38
C GLY A 7 -12.40 31.00 29.46
N TYR A 8 -11.42 30.31 28.90
CA TYR A 8 -11.60 29.14 28.04
C TYR A 8 -10.71 27.99 28.54
N ASP A 9 -11.27 26.79 28.64
CA ASP A 9 -10.52 25.59 29.00
C ASP A 9 -9.77 25.00 27.79
N HIS A 10 -8.64 25.64 27.44
CA HIS A 10 -7.83 25.25 26.28
C HIS A 10 -7.37 23.79 26.35
N ALA A 11 -6.88 23.36 27.51
CA ALA A 11 -6.35 22.01 27.69
C ALA A 11 -7.43 20.94 27.49
N LEU A 12 -8.64 21.18 28.03
CA LEU A 12 -9.76 20.26 27.86
C LEU A 12 -10.27 20.23 26.41
N ALA A 13 -10.41 21.40 25.78
CA ALA A 13 -10.85 21.51 24.39
C ALA A 13 -9.88 20.83 23.42
N GLU A 14 -8.58 21.05 23.59
CA GLU A 14 -7.53 20.46 22.76
C GLU A 14 -7.55 18.93 22.87
N ARG A 15 -7.60 18.40 24.09
CA ARG A 15 -7.67 16.96 24.35
C ARG A 15 -8.89 16.33 23.66
N ASP A 16 -10.06 16.95 23.79
CA ASP A 16 -11.30 16.40 23.26
C ASP A 16 -11.37 16.50 21.73
N LEU A 17 -10.90 17.60 21.14
CA LEU A 17 -10.77 17.74 19.69
C LEU A 17 -9.79 16.72 19.12
N ARG A 18 -8.65 16.53 19.80
CA ARG A 18 -7.65 15.51 19.45
C ARG A 18 -8.27 14.12 19.43
N ASN A 19 -9.04 13.76 20.45
CA ASN A 19 -9.72 12.46 20.51
C ASN A 19 -10.76 12.30 19.41
N ALA A 20 -11.53 13.34 19.10
CA ALA A 20 -12.50 13.33 17.99
C ALA A 20 -11.80 13.14 16.63
N MET A 21 -10.72 13.88 16.40
CA MET A 21 -9.89 13.75 15.19
C MET A 21 -9.31 12.33 15.07
N LEU A 22 -8.79 11.78 16.15
CA LEU A 22 -8.23 10.43 16.16
C LEU A 22 -9.29 9.37 15.82
N ALA A 23 -10.48 9.48 16.40
CA ALA A 23 -11.59 8.58 16.12
C ALA A 23 -11.99 8.62 14.63
N GLU A 24 -12.10 9.81 14.04
CA GLU A 24 -12.41 9.97 12.61
C GLU A 24 -11.30 9.42 11.71
N ILE A 25 -10.02 9.69 12.04
CA ILE A 25 -8.88 9.14 11.30
C ILE A 25 -8.93 7.60 11.29
N ILE A 26 -9.20 6.97 12.44
CA ILE A 26 -9.32 5.51 12.53
C ILE A 26 -10.49 5.00 11.67
N ALA A 27 -11.65 5.65 11.74
CA ALA A 27 -12.80 5.28 10.93
C ALA A 27 -12.51 5.38 9.42
N LEU A 28 -11.92 6.49 8.98
CA LEU A 28 -11.50 6.69 7.59
C LEU A 28 -10.46 5.66 7.15
N ALA A 29 -9.49 5.34 8.01
CA ALA A 29 -8.46 4.35 7.73
C ALA A 29 -9.04 2.97 7.46
N ASN A 30 -10.04 2.57 8.25
CA ASN A 30 -10.76 1.30 8.06
C ASN A 30 -11.43 1.27 6.68
N ILE A 31 -12.09 2.36 6.28
CA ILE A 31 -12.73 2.47 4.95
C ILE A 31 -11.70 2.32 3.83
N VAL A 32 -10.57 3.01 3.93
CA VAL A 32 -9.50 2.93 2.92
C VAL A 32 -8.90 1.52 2.89
N THR A 33 -8.70 0.90 4.06
CA THR A 33 -8.17 -0.46 4.20
C THR A 33 -9.08 -1.48 3.51
N GLU A 34 -10.39 -1.40 3.75
CA GLU A 34 -11.36 -2.30 3.09
C GLU A 34 -11.44 -2.04 1.58
N THR A 35 -11.35 -0.77 1.16
CA THR A 35 -11.26 -0.44 -0.28
C THR A 35 -9.99 -1.05 -0.90
N ALA A 36 -8.86 -0.99 -0.21
CA ALA A 36 -7.61 -1.59 -0.65
C ALA A 36 -7.74 -3.10 -0.80
N LYS A 37 -8.31 -3.79 0.20
CA LYS A 37 -8.57 -5.23 0.15
C LYS A 37 -9.48 -5.63 -1.02
N GLY A 38 -10.51 -4.83 -1.30
CA GLY A 38 -11.43 -5.02 -2.42
C GLY A 38 -10.79 -4.87 -3.80
N ASN A 39 -9.70 -4.09 -3.90
CA ASN A 39 -8.98 -3.87 -5.15
C ASN A 39 -7.93 -4.95 -5.48
N ILE A 40 -7.67 -5.90 -4.58
CA ILE A 40 -6.74 -7.01 -4.78
C ILE A 40 -7.34 -8.04 -5.75
N ARG A 41 -6.60 -8.41 -6.79
CA ARG A 41 -7.05 -9.30 -7.88
C ARG A 41 -6.22 -10.57 -8.04
N TYR A 42 -4.89 -10.44 -8.13
CA TYR A 42 -4.03 -11.55 -8.58
C TYR A 42 -3.46 -12.38 -7.44
N TYR A 43 -3.30 -11.77 -6.26
CA TYR A 43 -2.75 -12.43 -5.07
C TYR A 43 -3.71 -12.32 -3.88
N PRO A 44 -4.79 -13.13 -3.81
CA PRO A 44 -5.84 -13.01 -2.79
C PRO A 44 -5.33 -13.07 -1.35
N ALA A 45 -4.27 -13.86 -1.10
CA ALA A 45 -3.65 -13.96 0.22
C ALA A 45 -3.15 -12.62 0.76
N VAL A 46 -2.85 -11.64 -0.11
CA VAL A 46 -2.42 -10.29 0.30
C VAL A 46 -3.47 -9.62 1.20
N ARG A 47 -4.76 -9.93 1.05
CA ARG A 47 -5.86 -9.34 1.84
C ARG A 47 -5.66 -9.51 3.34
N ASP A 48 -5.11 -10.65 3.76
CA ASP A 48 -4.89 -10.99 5.18
C ASP A 48 -3.70 -10.23 5.80
N TYR A 49 -2.89 -9.59 4.95
CA TYR A 49 -1.71 -8.84 5.34
C TYR A 49 -1.88 -7.32 5.21
N VAL A 50 -2.99 -6.84 4.65
CA VAL A 50 -3.29 -5.40 4.60
C VAL A 50 -3.75 -4.91 5.97
N ARG A 51 -3.03 -3.95 6.54
CA ARG A 51 -3.27 -3.44 7.90
C ARG A 51 -3.18 -1.92 7.94
N ALA A 52 -4.00 -1.32 8.80
CA ALA A 52 -3.87 0.07 9.21
C ALA A 52 -2.99 0.15 10.46
N HIS A 53 -2.01 1.04 10.44
CA HIS A 53 -1.07 1.30 11.53
C HIS A 53 -1.17 2.76 11.92
N LEU A 54 -1.58 2.99 13.17
CA LEU A 54 -1.53 4.30 13.81
C LEU A 54 -0.15 4.51 14.44
N GLU A 55 0.54 5.55 14.01
CA GLU A 55 1.78 6.03 14.59
C GLU A 55 1.50 7.40 15.24
N THR A 56 1.94 7.57 16.48
CA THR A 56 1.98 8.90 17.11
C THR A 56 3.37 9.48 16.88
N LEU A 57 3.42 10.62 16.19
CA LEU A 57 4.65 11.37 15.92
C LEU A 57 4.94 12.34 17.07
N ALA A 58 6.11 12.97 17.03
CA ALA A 58 6.42 14.06 17.95
C ALA A 58 5.36 15.18 17.87
N SER A 59 5.15 15.89 18.97
CA SER A 59 4.17 16.98 19.07
C SER A 59 2.72 16.55 18.83
N ASP A 60 2.34 15.35 19.26
CA ASP A 60 0.95 14.85 19.23
C ASP A 60 0.31 14.78 17.83
N MET A 61 1.14 14.78 16.78
CA MET A 61 0.68 14.53 15.41
C MET A 61 0.41 13.04 15.21
N PHE A 62 -0.73 12.70 14.61
CA PHE A 62 -1.05 11.32 14.26
C PHE A 62 -0.76 11.05 12.79
N SER A 63 -0.11 9.93 12.53
CA SER A 63 0.07 9.39 11.19
C SER A 63 -0.67 8.07 11.11
N MET A 64 -1.55 7.94 10.12
CA MET A 64 -2.21 6.67 9.82
C MET A 64 -1.67 6.15 8.50
N ARG A 65 -1.12 4.93 8.55
CA ARG A 65 -0.49 4.28 7.41
C ARG A 65 -1.24 3.01 7.08
N ILE A 66 -1.39 2.71 5.80
CA ILE A 66 -1.93 1.45 5.34
C ILE A 66 -0.81 0.71 4.64
N THR A 67 -0.44 -0.45 5.19
CA THR A 67 0.69 -1.25 4.74
C THR A 67 0.24 -2.68 4.45
N ALA A 68 1.08 -3.42 3.71
CA ALA A 68 0.90 -4.83 3.47
C ALA A 68 2.25 -5.53 3.58
N ASP A 69 2.49 -6.18 4.71
CA ASP A 69 3.78 -6.79 5.04
C ASP A 69 3.85 -8.23 4.52
N TYR A 70 3.69 -8.36 3.20
CA TYR A 70 3.75 -9.63 2.51
C TYR A 70 4.32 -9.44 1.10
N TRP A 71 5.24 -10.32 0.70
CA TRP A 71 6.02 -10.12 -0.53
C TRP A 71 5.13 -10.05 -1.79
N GLN A 72 4.02 -10.80 -1.83
CA GLN A 72 3.09 -10.77 -2.96
C GLN A 72 2.35 -9.44 -3.08
N ALA A 73 2.32 -8.61 -2.03
CA ALA A 73 1.75 -7.27 -2.12
C ALA A 73 2.51 -6.39 -3.11
N TRP A 74 3.83 -6.60 -3.28
CA TRP A 74 4.61 -5.92 -4.31
C TRP A 74 4.20 -6.33 -5.72
N LEU A 75 3.93 -7.62 -5.93
CA LEU A 75 3.46 -8.13 -7.21
C LEU A 75 2.03 -7.68 -7.51
N GLU A 76 1.17 -7.59 -6.50
CA GLU A 76 -0.18 -7.05 -6.64
C GLU A 76 -0.12 -5.55 -6.99
N GLN A 77 0.66 -4.78 -6.24
CA GLN A 77 0.77 -3.33 -6.40
C GLN A 77 1.42 -2.92 -7.74
N PHE A 78 2.48 -3.61 -8.16
CA PHE A 78 3.33 -3.20 -9.28
C PHE A 78 3.38 -4.20 -10.44
N GLY A 79 2.69 -5.33 -10.35
CA GLY A 79 2.66 -6.36 -11.37
C GLY A 79 3.93 -7.22 -11.43
N LYS A 80 3.89 -8.19 -12.33
CA LYS A 80 4.95 -9.16 -12.63
C LYS A 80 5.15 -9.25 -14.14
N GLY A 81 6.40 -9.46 -14.55
CA GLY A 81 6.69 -9.81 -15.94
C GLY A 81 6.65 -8.63 -16.90
N SER A 82 6.32 -8.91 -18.17
CA SER A 82 6.22 -7.90 -19.22
C SER A 82 5.22 -6.77 -18.92
N LEU A 83 4.19 -7.07 -18.13
CA LEU A 83 3.15 -6.12 -17.72
C LEU A 83 3.46 -5.33 -16.45
N MET A 84 4.63 -5.52 -15.83
CA MET A 84 4.96 -4.83 -14.58
C MET A 84 5.15 -3.32 -14.79
N ALA A 85 4.75 -2.55 -13.77
CA ALA A 85 4.85 -1.10 -13.69
C ALA A 85 6.27 -0.60 -14.01
N GLY A 86 6.38 0.51 -14.73
CA GLY A 86 7.67 1.11 -15.09
C GLY A 86 8.35 1.87 -13.93
N PRO A 87 9.59 2.36 -14.12
CA PRO A 87 10.33 3.08 -13.07
C PRO A 87 9.64 4.35 -12.55
N ALA A 88 8.79 5.00 -13.37
CA ALA A 88 8.02 6.16 -12.96
C ALA A 88 6.93 5.83 -11.93
N GLU A 89 6.46 4.58 -11.90
CA GLU A 89 5.35 4.15 -11.06
C GLU A 89 5.82 3.23 -9.92
N ASN A 90 6.89 2.47 -10.15
CA ASN A 90 7.58 1.64 -9.18
C ASN A 90 9.00 2.19 -8.92
N PRO A 91 9.19 3.01 -7.87
CA PRO A 91 10.50 3.60 -7.56
C PRO A 91 11.55 2.55 -7.16
N GLY A 92 11.13 1.34 -6.77
CA GLY A 92 12.03 0.24 -6.44
C GLY A 92 12.54 -0.53 -7.66
N LEU A 93 11.94 -0.36 -8.85
CA LEU A 93 12.23 -1.19 -10.01
C LEU A 93 13.67 -1.04 -10.51
N ALA A 94 14.17 0.19 -10.61
CA ALA A 94 15.53 0.45 -11.08
C ALA A 94 16.57 -0.26 -10.20
N ARG A 95 16.42 -0.16 -8.87
CA ARG A 95 17.28 -0.84 -7.89
C ARG A 95 17.15 -2.37 -8.00
N TYR A 96 15.94 -2.88 -8.19
CA TYR A 96 15.72 -4.31 -8.37
C TYR A 96 16.41 -4.85 -9.63
N MET A 97 16.29 -4.19 -10.78
CA MET A 97 16.93 -4.57 -12.05
C MET A 97 18.47 -4.45 -12.04
N ALA A 98 19.02 -3.73 -11.06
CA ALA A 98 20.45 -3.60 -10.83
C ALA A 98 20.99 -4.61 -9.79
N SER A 99 20.11 -5.35 -9.10
CA SER A 99 20.48 -6.31 -8.06
C SER A 99 20.68 -7.72 -8.59
N ASP A 100 21.35 -8.57 -7.81
CA ASP A 100 21.53 -10.01 -8.10
C ASP A 100 20.22 -10.81 -8.10
N LEU A 101 19.14 -10.21 -7.58
CA LEU A 101 17.80 -10.81 -7.63
C LEU A 101 17.17 -10.71 -9.03
N TRP A 102 17.62 -9.79 -9.87
CA TRP A 102 17.20 -9.73 -11.27
C TRP A 102 17.77 -10.92 -12.04
N ASN A 103 16.92 -11.61 -12.81
CA ASN A 103 17.43 -12.62 -13.73
C ASN A 103 18.15 -11.89 -14.89
N SER A 104 19.46 -12.05 -14.98
CA SER A 104 20.31 -11.40 -15.99
C SER A 104 19.93 -11.72 -17.43
N TYR A 105 19.25 -12.85 -17.67
CA TYR A 105 18.70 -13.19 -18.98
C TYR A 105 17.48 -12.34 -19.37
N ARG A 106 16.80 -11.69 -18.41
CA ARG A 106 15.63 -10.85 -18.72
C ARG A 106 16.09 -9.54 -19.37
N SER A 107 15.45 -9.21 -20.47
CA SER A 107 15.56 -7.88 -21.07
C SER A 107 15.04 -6.81 -20.10
N ARG A 108 15.79 -5.73 -19.92
CA ARG A 108 15.37 -4.57 -19.09
C ARG A 108 14.25 -3.75 -19.74
N SER A 109 14.07 -3.83 -21.05
CA SER A 109 13.00 -3.13 -21.77
C SER A 109 11.68 -3.90 -21.70
N ASN A 110 11.66 -5.13 -22.23
CA ASN A 110 10.48 -6.00 -22.26
C ASN A 110 10.12 -6.49 -20.85
N LYS A 111 11.10 -6.78 -19.99
CA LYS A 111 10.88 -7.30 -18.63
C LYS A 111 10.10 -8.63 -18.58
N ALA A 112 9.91 -9.33 -19.70
CA ALA A 112 9.32 -10.66 -19.70
C ALA A 112 10.02 -11.61 -18.72
N VAL A 113 9.27 -12.49 -18.05
CA VAL A 113 9.82 -13.55 -17.20
C VAL A 113 10.48 -14.58 -18.11
N VAL A 114 11.78 -14.76 -17.95
CA VAL A 114 12.54 -15.79 -18.67
C VAL A 114 13.12 -16.81 -17.71
N GLY A 115 13.41 -18.01 -18.21
CA GLY A 115 14.04 -19.06 -17.40
C GLY A 115 15.44 -18.68 -16.95
N ARG A 116 15.85 -19.22 -15.81
CA ARG A 116 17.20 -19.05 -15.25
C ARG A 116 18.12 -20.17 -15.73
N GLY A 117 19.42 -19.92 -15.63
CA GLY A 117 20.44 -20.96 -15.81
C GLY A 117 20.34 -22.04 -14.71
N LYS A 118 21.09 -23.13 -14.86
CA LYS A 118 21.13 -24.16 -13.82
C LYS A 118 21.76 -23.60 -12.54
N GLY A 119 21.13 -23.83 -11.39
CA GLY A 119 21.68 -23.42 -10.09
C GLY A 119 20.61 -23.08 -9.04
N LYS A 120 21.07 -22.59 -7.88
CA LYS A 120 20.22 -22.17 -6.76
C LYS A 120 20.12 -20.65 -6.70
N TYR A 121 18.91 -20.14 -6.57
CA TYR A 121 18.61 -18.71 -6.59
C TYR A 121 17.76 -18.32 -5.39
N ARG A 122 17.99 -17.11 -4.86
CA ARG A 122 17.13 -16.53 -3.84
C ARG A 122 15.91 -15.89 -4.48
N ALA A 123 14.72 -16.30 -4.05
CA ALA A 123 13.45 -15.69 -4.41
C ALA A 123 13.17 -14.44 -3.54
N ILE A 124 12.16 -13.66 -3.94
CA ILE A 124 11.78 -12.41 -3.27
C ILE A 124 11.26 -12.60 -1.84
N ASP A 125 10.73 -13.79 -1.54
CA ASP A 125 10.30 -14.20 -0.19
C ASP A 125 11.48 -14.72 0.67
N GLY A 126 12.70 -14.70 0.14
CA GLY A 126 13.91 -15.18 0.80
C GLY A 126 14.17 -16.68 0.62
N SER A 127 13.23 -17.44 0.05
CA SER A 127 13.39 -18.87 -0.19
C SER A 127 14.46 -19.15 -1.24
N ILE A 128 15.08 -20.34 -1.18
CA ILE A 128 16.04 -20.79 -2.20
C ILE A 128 15.31 -21.71 -3.18
N GLN A 129 15.36 -21.34 -4.45
CA GLN A 129 14.76 -22.06 -5.57
C GLN A 129 15.86 -22.67 -6.44
N GLU A 130 15.71 -23.93 -6.83
CA GLU A 130 16.64 -24.60 -7.74
C GLU A 130 16.09 -24.61 -9.17
N SER A 131 16.93 -24.27 -10.13
CA SER A 131 16.62 -24.36 -11.56
C SER A 131 17.46 -25.43 -12.22
N GLY A 132 16.81 -26.27 -13.03
CA GLY A 132 17.48 -27.26 -13.88
C GLY A 132 18.17 -26.66 -15.12
N GLY A 133 17.83 -25.41 -15.50
CA GLY A 133 18.44 -24.70 -16.62
C GLY A 133 17.86 -24.98 -18.01
N ASN A 134 16.90 -25.90 -18.16
CA ASN A 134 16.37 -26.34 -19.47
C ASN A 134 15.70 -25.21 -20.30
N TYR A 135 15.26 -24.14 -19.64
CA TYR A 135 14.60 -22.99 -20.27
C TYR A 135 15.39 -21.68 -20.08
N ALA A 136 16.70 -21.76 -19.84
CA ALA A 136 17.53 -20.57 -19.62
C ALA A 136 17.38 -19.56 -20.76
N GLY A 137 16.94 -18.33 -20.42
CA GLY A 137 16.71 -17.26 -21.40
C GLY A 137 15.46 -17.40 -22.28
N VAL A 138 14.73 -18.51 -22.18
CA VAL A 138 13.47 -18.71 -22.91
C VAL A 138 12.36 -17.91 -22.21
N ASP A 139 11.52 -17.24 -23.01
CA ASP A 139 10.36 -16.51 -22.54
C ASP A 139 9.31 -17.47 -21.95
N LEU A 140 9.17 -17.44 -20.63
CA LEU A 140 8.23 -18.31 -19.91
C LEU A 140 6.79 -17.79 -19.98
N GLU A 141 6.61 -16.49 -20.26
CA GLU A 141 5.28 -15.92 -20.43
C GLU A 141 4.64 -16.42 -21.72
N GLU A 142 5.42 -16.51 -22.79
CA GLU A 142 4.95 -17.10 -24.05
C GLU A 142 4.62 -18.59 -23.89
N LEU A 143 5.51 -19.38 -23.27
CA LEU A 143 5.26 -20.80 -23.01
C LEU A 143 3.99 -21.01 -22.17
N ALA A 144 3.79 -20.19 -21.14
CA ALA A 144 2.60 -20.24 -20.30
C ALA A 144 1.33 -19.87 -21.09
N ALA A 145 1.40 -18.87 -21.96
CA ALA A 145 0.28 -18.46 -22.81
C ALA A 145 -0.12 -19.54 -23.82
N ARG A 146 0.84 -20.33 -24.32
CA ARG A 146 0.58 -21.49 -25.20
C ARG A 146 0.08 -22.73 -24.45
N GLY A 147 0.21 -22.75 -23.12
CA GLY A 147 -0.13 -23.90 -22.27
C GLY A 147 0.97 -24.95 -22.18
N ASP A 148 2.20 -24.62 -22.60
CA ASP A 148 3.35 -25.53 -22.55
C ASP A 148 3.87 -25.71 -21.10
N ILE A 149 3.64 -24.72 -20.25
CA ILE A 149 4.00 -24.70 -18.82
C ILE A 149 2.88 -24.09 -17.96
N ASP A 150 3.05 -24.11 -16.65
CA ASP A 150 2.11 -23.55 -15.68
C ASP A 150 1.77 -22.07 -15.96
N GLN A 151 0.48 -21.73 -15.96
CA GLN A 151 -0.02 -20.37 -16.23
C GLN A 151 0.47 -19.32 -15.23
N SER A 152 0.89 -19.73 -14.02
CA SER A 152 1.47 -18.84 -13.01
C SER A 152 2.76 -18.16 -13.47
N TYR A 153 3.43 -18.65 -14.52
CA TYR A 153 4.56 -17.98 -15.15
C TYR A 153 4.16 -16.77 -16.00
N GLY A 154 2.89 -16.63 -16.35
CA GLY A 154 2.36 -15.48 -17.09
C GLY A 154 2.55 -14.14 -16.36
N PRO A 155 2.49 -13.02 -17.10
CA PRO A 155 2.61 -11.69 -16.53
C PRO A 155 1.33 -11.29 -15.79
N THR A 156 1.46 -10.44 -14.78
CA THR A 156 0.33 -9.81 -14.10
C THR A 156 0.48 -8.29 -14.18
N PRO A 157 -0.56 -7.55 -14.60
CA PRO A 157 -0.50 -6.10 -14.58
C PRO A 157 -0.59 -5.57 -13.14
N PRO A 158 -0.08 -4.36 -12.87
CA PRO A 158 -0.26 -3.70 -11.58
C PRO A 158 -1.73 -3.42 -11.31
N THR A 159 -2.19 -3.66 -10.07
CA THR A 159 -3.52 -3.21 -9.63
C THR A 159 -3.47 -1.88 -8.90
N TYR A 160 -2.29 -1.46 -8.45
CA TYR A 160 -2.11 -0.25 -7.66
C TYR A 160 -3.07 -0.14 -6.46
N PHE A 161 -3.46 -1.27 -5.86
CA PHE A 161 -4.59 -1.38 -4.94
C PHE A 161 -4.57 -0.35 -3.79
N LEU A 162 -3.40 -0.05 -3.22
CA LEU A 162 -3.26 0.97 -2.17
C LEU A 162 -3.47 2.40 -2.69
N ARG A 163 -2.91 2.71 -3.87
CA ARG A 163 -3.03 4.03 -4.50
C ARG A 163 -4.48 4.30 -4.87
N ILE A 164 -5.14 3.32 -5.49
CA ILE A 164 -6.56 3.43 -5.88
C ILE A 164 -7.42 3.61 -4.64
N ALA A 165 -7.17 2.86 -3.56
CA ALA A 165 -7.94 2.99 -2.32
C ALA A 165 -7.86 4.40 -1.72
N LEU A 166 -6.67 5.01 -1.70
CA LEU A 166 -6.49 6.39 -1.25
C LEU A 166 -7.18 7.39 -2.18
N GLN A 167 -7.02 7.24 -3.49
CA GLN A 167 -7.62 8.13 -4.48
C GLN A 167 -9.16 8.08 -4.43
N ALA A 168 -9.73 6.88 -4.39
CA ALA A 168 -11.18 6.67 -4.33
C ALA A 168 -11.81 7.26 -3.06
N ASN A 169 -11.07 7.30 -1.95
CA ASN A 169 -11.56 7.82 -0.67
C ASN A 169 -11.08 9.25 -0.37
N ARG A 170 -10.35 9.91 -1.27
CA ARG A 170 -9.75 11.24 -1.02
C ARG A 170 -10.76 12.27 -0.54
N GLN A 171 -11.90 12.37 -1.22
CA GLN A 171 -12.94 13.33 -0.85
C GLN A 171 -13.55 12.99 0.52
N ARG A 172 -13.81 11.72 0.78
CA ARG A 172 -14.35 11.26 2.07
C ARG A 172 -13.39 11.55 3.22
N ILE A 173 -12.08 11.37 3.01
CA ILE A 173 -11.05 11.72 3.98
C ILE A 173 -11.08 13.22 4.29
N LEU A 174 -11.00 14.06 3.26
CA LEU A 174 -10.98 15.52 3.44
C LEU A 174 -12.25 16.03 4.14
N GLN A 175 -13.41 15.54 3.71
CA GLN A 175 -14.70 15.94 4.29
C GLN A 175 -14.89 15.42 5.72
N GLY A 176 -14.45 14.20 6.02
CA GLY A 176 -14.53 13.64 7.37
C GLY A 176 -13.72 14.46 8.37
N LEU A 177 -12.48 14.77 8.02
CA LEU A 177 -11.60 15.60 8.85
C LEU A 177 -12.12 17.04 9.00
N GLN A 178 -12.62 17.63 7.91
CA GLN A 178 -13.23 18.96 7.95
C GLN A 178 -14.43 19.00 8.90
N ARG A 179 -15.32 18.00 8.81
CA ARG A 179 -16.52 17.91 9.66
C ARG A 179 -16.18 17.89 11.14
N VAL A 180 -15.14 17.15 11.55
CA VAL A 180 -14.73 17.11 12.96
C VAL A 180 -14.38 18.51 13.47
N ILE A 181 -13.69 19.31 12.66
CA ILE A 181 -13.28 20.68 13.05
C ILE A 181 -14.49 21.61 13.09
N GLU A 182 -15.38 21.53 12.10
CA GLU A 182 -16.56 22.40 11.97
C GLU A 182 -17.61 22.13 13.05
N ASP A 183 -17.88 20.86 13.33
CA ASP A 183 -18.92 20.44 14.27
C ASP A 183 -18.43 20.39 15.73
N PHE A 184 -17.14 20.62 15.97
CA PHE A 184 -16.58 20.57 17.32
C PHE A 184 -17.26 21.62 18.22
N PRO A 185 -17.78 21.25 19.40
CA PRO A 185 -18.58 22.15 20.22
C PRO A 185 -17.69 23.09 21.05
N TYR A 186 -16.91 23.98 20.41
CA TYR A 186 -15.99 24.92 21.07
C TYR A 186 -16.66 25.70 22.21
N HIS A 187 -17.95 26.02 22.06
CA HIS A 187 -18.72 26.77 23.04
C HIS A 187 -18.80 26.11 24.43
N ARG A 188 -18.67 24.77 24.52
CA ARG A 188 -18.75 24.03 25.79
C ARG A 188 -17.57 24.27 26.72
N TYR A 189 -16.46 24.80 26.18
CA TYR A 189 -15.21 24.97 26.92
C TYR A 189 -15.03 26.40 27.45
N PHE A 190 -15.97 27.32 27.19
CA PHE A 190 -15.97 28.61 27.87
C PHE A 190 -16.39 28.45 29.33
N LYS A 191 -15.58 28.99 30.25
CA LYS A 191 -15.84 28.98 31.68
C LYS A 191 -16.78 30.12 32.04
N MET A 192 -17.89 29.83 32.70
CA MET A 192 -18.80 30.84 33.26
C MET A 192 -18.44 31.16 34.71
N ARG A 193 -18.81 32.36 35.14
CA ARG A 193 -18.65 32.87 36.50
C ARG A 193 -19.57 32.19 37.49
#